data_AF-A0A496B7G2-F1
#
_entry.id   AF-A0A496B7G2-F1
#
_cell.length_a   1.000
_cell.length_b   1.000
_cell.length_c   1.000
_cell.angle_alpha   90.00
_cell.angle_beta   90.00
_cell.angle_gamma   90.00
#
_symmetry.space_group_name_H-M   'P 1'
#
loop_
_entity.id
_entity.type
_entity.pdbx_description
1 polymer ?
#
loop_
_entity_poly.entity_id
_entity_poly.type
_entity_poly.pdbx_seq_one_letter_code
_entity_poly.pdbx_strand_id
1 'polypeptide(L)'
;SAQIVLEASRLESAQTGYICPFFDEKTSHCTIYPSRPLDCQLYPFALMFNEDRSQVVLGVDRLCPFGEAQIETAAFQRHIRHVIAYVESEAVLAQIAENWSLIGDYQDTVKIVHRLDKLEPCNFGR
;
A
#
# COMPACT_ATOMS: atom_id res chain seq x y z
N SER A 1 2.11 5.58 -26.09
CA SER A 1 0.65 5.44 -25.90
C SER A 1 0.33 4.03 -25.47
N ALA A 2 0.24 3.78 -24.16
CA ALA A 2 -0.24 2.51 -23.62
C ALA A 2 -1.09 2.87 -22.40
N GLN A 3 -2.34 3.19 -22.72
CA GLN A 3 -3.44 3.34 -21.81
C GLN A 3 -3.72 1.93 -21.27
N ILE A 4 -3.12 1.56 -20.13
CA ILE A 4 -3.62 0.41 -19.36
C ILE A 4 -4.81 0.97 -18.60
N VAL A 5 -5.94 0.97 -19.31
CA VAL A 5 -7.24 1.27 -18.73
C VAL A 5 -7.45 0.26 -17.62
N LEU A 6 -7.55 0.80 -16.40
CA LEU A 6 -8.12 0.16 -15.23
C LEU A 6 -9.57 -0.20 -15.52
N GLU A 7 -9.79 -1.26 -16.29
CA GLU A 7 -11.11 -1.84 -16.49
C GLU A 7 -11.13 -3.24 -15.88
N ALA A 8 -12.10 -3.41 -14.98
CA ALA A 8 -12.51 -4.65 -14.32
C ALA A 8 -11.70 -5.11 -13.09
N SER A 9 -11.58 -4.25 -12.07
CA SER A 9 -11.79 -4.69 -10.69
C SER A 9 -13.27 -5.07 -10.47
N ARG A 10 -13.72 -6.12 -11.17
CA ARG A 10 -15.00 -6.76 -10.88
C ARG A 10 -14.70 -7.80 -9.80
N LEU A 11 -14.80 -7.35 -8.55
CA LEU A 11 -14.61 -8.15 -7.35
C LEU A 11 -15.62 -9.30 -7.35
N GLU A 12 -15.18 -10.51 -7.67
CA GLU A 12 -16.03 -11.70 -7.53
C GLU A 12 -15.91 -12.23 -6.10
N SER A 13 -17.03 -12.15 -5.40
CA SER A 13 -17.21 -12.65 -4.03
C SER A 13 -17.11 -14.18 -4.01
N ALA A 14 -15.92 -14.71 -3.73
CA ALA A 14 -15.80 -16.03 -3.12
C ALA A 14 -16.16 -15.89 -1.63
N GLN A 15 -17.02 -16.77 -1.13
CA GLN A 15 -17.76 -16.65 0.15
C GLN A 15 -16.92 -16.58 1.45
N THR A 16 -15.60 -16.32 1.39
CA THR A 16 -14.73 -16.14 2.56
C THR A 16 -13.55 -15.16 2.38
N GLY A 17 -13.52 -14.31 1.35
CA GLY A 17 -12.48 -13.28 1.23
C GLY A 17 -12.17 -12.86 -0.20
N TYR A 18 -11.54 -11.69 -0.35
CA TYR A 18 -11.06 -11.19 -1.63
C TYR A 18 -9.76 -11.91 -2.01
N ILE A 19 -9.76 -12.61 -3.14
CA ILE A 19 -8.58 -13.31 -3.66
C ILE A 19 -7.89 -12.40 -4.68
N CYS A 20 -6.58 -12.21 -4.53
CA CYS A 20 -5.77 -11.44 -5.48
C CYS A 20 -5.80 -12.14 -6.86
N PRO A 21 -6.18 -11.45 -7.95
CA PRO A 21 -6.27 -12.07 -9.28
C PRO A 21 -4.91 -12.49 -9.84
N PHE A 22 -3.82 -11.97 -9.28
CA PHE A 22 -2.46 -12.34 -9.66
C PHE A 22 -1.89 -13.49 -8.82
N PHE A 23 -2.62 -13.98 -7.81
CA PHE A 23 -2.18 -15.11 -6.99
C PHE A 23 -2.60 -16.42 -7.67
N ASP A 24 -1.61 -17.26 -8.00
CA ASP A 24 -1.85 -18.62 -8.47
C ASP A 24 -1.88 -19.57 -7.27
N GLU A 25 -3.07 -19.99 -6.86
CA GLU A 25 -3.26 -20.92 -5.74
C GLU A 25 -2.58 -22.27 -5.93
N LYS A 26 -2.40 -22.72 -7.19
CA LYS A 26 -1.78 -24.03 -7.47
C LYS A 26 -0.29 -24.02 -7.19
N THR A 27 0.36 -22.89 -7.45
CA THR A 27 1.81 -22.71 -7.29
C THR A 27 2.18 -21.89 -6.06
N SER A 28 1.18 -21.27 -5.40
CA SER A 28 1.36 -20.28 -4.34
C SER A 28 2.26 -19.10 -4.75
N HIS A 29 2.28 -18.76 -6.04
CA HIS A 29 3.12 -17.70 -6.58
C HIS A 29 2.30 -16.54 -7.18
N CYS A 30 2.88 -15.34 -7.14
CA CYS A 30 2.34 -14.20 -7.86
C CYS A 30 2.75 -14.26 -9.34
N THR A 31 1.79 -14.23 -10.25
CA THR A 31 2.03 -14.30 -11.70
C THR A 31 2.71 -13.05 -12.26
N ILE A 32 2.64 -11.93 -11.55
CA ILE A 32 3.32 -10.66 -11.89
C ILE A 32 4.50 -10.35 -10.96
N TYR A 33 5.06 -11.35 -10.27
CA TYR A 33 6.11 -11.13 -9.25
C TYR A 33 7.26 -10.20 -9.70
N PRO A 34 7.81 -10.33 -10.93
CA PRO A 34 8.92 -9.48 -11.39
C PRO A 34 8.51 -8.03 -11.68
N SER A 35 7.22 -7.77 -11.88
CA SER A 35 6.67 -6.48 -12.26
C SER A 35 5.59 -6.00 -11.28
N ARG A 36 5.73 -6.36 -10.00
CA ARG A 36 4.76 -5.98 -8.97
C ARG A 36 4.65 -4.47 -8.88
N PRO A 37 3.44 -3.91 -8.77
CA PRO A 37 3.26 -2.49 -8.48
C PRO A 37 3.79 -2.16 -7.08
N LEU A 38 4.00 -0.87 -6.82
CA LEU A 38 4.67 -0.39 -5.62
C LEU A 38 3.96 -0.83 -4.32
N ASP A 39 2.64 -0.75 -4.28
CA ASP A 39 1.78 -1.24 -3.20
C ASP A 39 2.02 -2.73 -2.89
N CYS A 40 2.08 -3.59 -3.92
CA CYS A 40 2.35 -5.02 -3.77
C CYS A 40 3.79 -5.33 -3.35
N GLN A 41 4.73 -4.42 -3.61
CA GLN A 41 6.11 -4.53 -3.13
C GLN A 41 6.25 -4.07 -1.67
N LEU A 42 5.41 -3.12 -1.26
CA LEU A 42 5.41 -2.54 0.09
C LEU A 42 4.68 -3.41 1.11
N TYR A 43 3.76 -4.29 0.71
CA TYR A 43 3.03 -5.13 1.68
C TYR A 43 3.95 -5.83 2.70
N PRO A 44 3.72 -5.71 4.03
CA PRO A 44 2.47 -5.32 4.70
C PRO A 44 2.28 -3.82 4.97
N PHE A 45 3.05 -2.95 4.32
CA PHE A 45 2.88 -1.50 4.43
C PHE A 45 1.85 -0.97 3.43
N ALA A 46 1.08 0.03 3.85
CA ALA A 46 0.08 0.70 3.02
C ALA A 46 0.23 2.21 3.10
N LEU A 47 0.12 2.88 1.94
CA LEU A 47 -0.06 4.32 1.84
C LEU A 47 -1.56 4.61 1.82
N MET A 48 -2.03 5.48 2.70
CA MET A 48 -3.43 5.86 2.75
C MET A 48 -3.59 7.30 3.21
N PHE A 49 -4.78 7.83 3.01
CA PHE A 49 -5.20 9.03 3.73
C PHE A 49 -5.45 8.71 5.21
N ASN A 50 -5.19 9.66 6.07
CA ASN A 50 -5.72 9.64 7.44
C ASN A 50 -7.26 9.80 7.42
N GLU A 51 -7.90 9.60 8.57
CA GLU A 51 -9.37 9.54 8.69
C GLU A 51 -10.10 10.76 8.12
N ASP A 52 -9.56 11.97 8.32
CA ASP A 52 -10.13 13.22 7.81
C ASP A 52 -9.62 13.62 6.41
N ARG A 53 -8.81 12.77 5.78
CA ARG A 53 -8.14 12.99 4.49
C ARG A 53 -7.24 14.22 4.40
N SER A 54 -6.83 14.80 5.53
CA SER A 54 -5.92 15.95 5.55
C SER A 54 -4.45 15.60 5.35
N GLN A 55 -4.08 14.32 5.45
CA GLN A 55 -2.69 13.86 5.43
C GLN A 55 -2.55 12.52 4.71
N VAL A 56 -1.41 12.33 4.03
CA VAL A 56 -0.98 11.01 3.57
C VAL A 56 -0.13 10.37 4.67
N VAL A 57 -0.44 9.12 4.99
CA VAL A 57 0.22 8.34 6.04
C VAL A 57 0.70 6.99 5.51
N LEU A 58 1.78 6.49 6.12
CA LEU A 58 2.22 5.11 5.99
C LEU A 58 1.73 4.34 7.22
N GLY A 59 1.14 3.18 6.98
CA GLY A 59 0.74 2.27 8.04
C GLY A 59 1.14 0.83 7.77
N VAL A 60 0.98 0.00 8.79
CA VAL A 60 1.17 -1.46 8.73
C VAL A 60 -0.20 -2.12 8.83
N ASP A 61 -0.53 -2.95 7.85
CA ASP A 61 -1.78 -3.70 7.83
C ASP A 61 -1.76 -4.81 8.90
N ARG A 62 -2.68 -4.71 9.87
CA ARG A 62 -2.81 -5.67 10.98
C ARG A 62 -3.52 -6.96 10.57
N LEU A 63 -4.12 -7.02 9.37
CA LEU A 63 -4.60 -8.26 8.80
C LEU A 63 -3.45 -9.19 8.37
N CYS A 64 -2.25 -8.64 8.17
CA CYS A 64 -1.05 -9.44 7.94
C CYS A 64 -0.62 -10.13 9.25
N PRO A 65 -0.62 -11.47 9.33
CA PRO A 65 -0.21 -12.17 10.55
C PRO A 65 1.25 -11.89 10.91
N PHE A 66 2.11 -11.69 9.90
CA PHE A 66 3.51 -11.34 10.12
C PHE A 66 3.67 -9.91 10.64
N GLY A 67 3.00 -8.94 10.01
CA GLY A 67 3.03 -7.54 10.43
C GLY A 67 2.56 -7.38 11.87
N GLU A 68 1.39 -7.93 12.20
CA GLU A 68 0.80 -7.85 13.54
C GLU A 68 1.69 -8.52 14.60
N ALA A 69 2.22 -9.71 14.32
CA ALA A 69 3.05 -10.43 15.29
C ALA A 69 4.42 -9.78 15.53
N GLN A 70 4.96 -9.07 14.55
CA GLN A 70 6.33 -8.55 14.59
C GLN A 70 6.42 -7.05 14.86
N ILE A 71 5.29 -6.31 14.87
CA ILE A 71 5.31 -4.84 14.85
C ILE A 71 6.12 -4.21 15.99
N GLU A 72 6.07 -4.78 17.19
CA GLU A 72 6.79 -4.25 18.37
C GLU A 72 8.26 -4.71 18.45
N THR A 73 8.70 -5.60 17.56
CA THR A 73 10.08 -6.09 17.59
C THR A 73 11.07 -5.06 17.08
N ALA A 74 12.27 -5.01 17.67
CA ALA A 74 13.32 -4.11 17.23
C ALA A 74 13.74 -4.33 15.76
N ALA A 75 13.63 -5.57 15.25
CA ALA A 75 13.92 -5.90 13.86
C ALA A 75 12.90 -5.30 12.90
N PHE A 76 11.61 -5.48 13.19
CA PHE A 76 10.56 -4.91 12.36
C PHE A 76 10.53 -3.37 12.44
N GLN A 77 10.80 -2.79 13.62
CA GLN A 77 10.96 -1.35 13.79
C GLN A 77 12.13 -0.77 12.95
N ARG A 78 13.23 -1.51 12.78
CA ARG A 78 14.29 -1.12 11.82
C ARG A 78 13.77 -1.18 10.37
N HIS A 79 12.98 -2.19 10.04
CA HIS A 79 12.40 -2.31 8.71
C HIS A 79 11.41 -1.18 8.42
N ILE A 80 10.54 -0.82 9.38
CA ILE A 80 9.64 0.35 9.29
C ILE A 80 10.45 1.60 8.94
N ARG A 81 11.55 1.89 9.67
CA ARG A 81 12.41 3.04 9.36
C ARG A 81 13.04 2.99 7.98
N HIS A 82 13.41 1.81 7.50
CA HIS A 82 13.94 1.64 6.16
C HIS A 82 12.88 1.93 5.09
N VAL A 83 11.66 1.44 5.29
CA VAL A 83 10.53 1.71 4.39
C VAL A 83 10.17 3.19 4.40
N ILE A 84 10.14 3.84 5.57
CA ILE A 84 9.95 5.30 5.67
C ILE A 84 10.99 6.05 4.83
N ALA A 85 12.27 5.74 5.01
CA ALA A 85 13.35 6.38 4.24
C ALA A 85 13.23 6.13 2.74
N TYR A 86 12.76 4.95 2.34
CA TYR A 86 12.52 4.61 0.93
C TYR A 86 11.35 5.42 0.35
N VAL A 87 10.18 5.44 1.01
CA VAL A 87 9.00 6.16 0.50
C VAL A 87 9.18 7.68 0.54
N GLU A 88 10.03 8.21 1.42
CA GLU A 88 10.38 9.63 1.45
C GLU A 88 11.55 10.03 0.53
N SER A 89 12.12 9.07 -0.21
CA SER A 89 13.11 9.39 -1.23
C SER A 89 12.46 10.20 -2.36
N GLU A 90 13.21 11.14 -2.93
CA GLU A 90 12.68 12.04 -3.96
C GLU A 90 12.09 11.28 -5.16
N ALA A 91 12.73 10.19 -5.58
CA ALA A 91 12.28 9.37 -6.68
C ALA A 91 10.93 8.69 -6.39
N VAL A 92 10.75 8.14 -5.18
CA VAL A 92 9.51 7.46 -4.81
C VAL A 92 8.39 8.47 -4.56
N LEU A 93 8.69 9.60 -3.92
CA LEU A 93 7.72 10.69 -3.75
C LEU A 93 7.21 11.22 -5.09
N ALA A 94 8.10 11.40 -6.08
CA ALA A 94 7.69 11.79 -7.43
C ALA A 94 6.75 10.75 -8.06
N GLN A 95 7.07 9.45 -7.94
CA GLN A 95 6.20 8.37 -8.44
C GLN A 95 4.82 8.36 -7.76
N ILE A 96 4.77 8.60 -6.44
CA ILE A 96 3.51 8.68 -5.70
C ILE A 96 2.70 9.91 -6.13
N ALA A 97 3.34 11.07 -6.25
CA ALA A 97 2.68 12.31 -6.65
C ALA A 97 2.12 12.26 -8.09
N GLU A 98 2.74 11.49 -8.98
CA GLU A 98 2.24 11.22 -10.33
C GLU A 98 1.10 10.19 -10.35
N ASN A 99 0.97 9.36 -9.31
CA ASN A 99 0.04 8.23 -9.25
C ASN A 99 -0.72 8.18 -7.92
N TRP A 100 -1.55 9.19 -7.66
CA TRP A 100 -2.35 9.30 -6.42
C TRP A 100 -3.27 8.10 -6.14
N SER A 101 -3.60 7.29 -7.14
CA SER A 101 -4.34 6.03 -6.96
C SER A 101 -3.60 5.00 -6.11
N LEU A 102 -2.31 5.19 -5.84
CA LEU A 102 -1.53 4.39 -4.89
C LEU A 102 -1.88 4.68 -3.43
N ILE A 103 -2.54 5.81 -3.15
CA ILE A 103 -2.94 6.21 -1.80
C ILE A 103 -4.38 5.75 -1.58
N GLY A 104 -4.54 4.73 -0.74
CA GLY A 104 -5.84 4.19 -0.38
C GLY A 104 -6.65 5.10 0.54
N ASP A 105 -7.92 4.76 0.70
CA ASP A 105 -8.75 5.33 1.76
C ASP A 105 -8.28 4.88 3.15
N TYR A 106 -8.73 5.62 4.16
CA TYR A 106 -8.50 5.28 5.56
C TYR A 106 -9.03 3.88 5.88
N GLN A 107 -8.20 3.07 6.53
CA GLN A 107 -8.51 1.71 6.96
C GLN A 107 -8.20 1.59 8.45
N ASP A 108 -9.19 1.21 9.24
CA ASP A 108 -9.09 1.02 10.69
C ASP A 108 -8.18 -0.16 11.10
N THR A 109 -8.04 -1.14 10.20
CA THR A 109 -7.12 -2.28 10.35
C THR A 109 -5.65 -1.90 10.13
N VAL A 110 -5.35 -0.70 9.65
CA VAL A 110 -3.97 -0.28 9.35
C VAL A 110 -3.44 0.60 10.49
N LYS A 111 -2.40 0.12 11.19
CA LYS A 111 -1.73 0.90 12.24
C LYS A 111 -0.80 1.93 11.61
N ILE A 112 -1.14 3.21 11.73
CA ILE A 112 -0.30 4.31 11.27
C ILE A 112 1.05 4.29 11.99
N VAL A 113 2.13 4.39 11.21
CA VAL A 113 3.51 4.43 11.72
C VAL A 113 4.27 5.69 11.31
N HIS A 114 3.84 6.40 10.27
CA HIS A 114 4.51 7.61 9.78
C HIS A 114 3.58 8.52 8.98
N ARG A 115 3.84 9.83 9.00
CA ARG A 115 3.16 10.84 8.18
C ARG A 115 4.11 11.32 7.08
N LEU A 116 3.63 11.39 5.84
CA LEU A 116 4.44 11.82 4.69
C LEU A 116 4.26 13.32 4.46
N ASP A 117 5.01 14.14 5.20
CA ASP A 117 4.87 15.62 5.21
C ASP A 117 5.13 16.28 3.86
N LYS A 118 5.86 15.61 2.97
CA LYS A 118 6.19 16.10 1.63
C LYS A 118 5.10 15.82 0.60
N LEU A 119 4.08 15.04 0.95
CA LEU A 119 2.90 14.81 0.14
C LEU A 119 1.76 15.62 0.73
N GLU A 120 1.50 16.78 0.13
CA GLU A 120 0.28 17.52 0.41
C GLU A 120 -0.86 16.86 -0.38
N PRO A 121 -1.98 16.46 0.26
CA PRO A 121 -3.15 15.97 -0.45
C PRO A 121 -3.48 16.94 -1.58
N CYS A 122 -3.33 16.49 -2.83
CA CYS A 122 -3.75 17.30 -3.95
C CYS A 122 -5.24 17.60 -3.74
N ASN A 123 -5.60 18.88 -3.81
CA ASN A 123 -6.98 19.35 -3.89
C ASN A 123 -7.54 18.93 -5.27
N PHE A 124 -7.60 17.63 -5.55
CA PHE A 124 -8.46 17.12 -6.61
C PHE A 124 -9.87 17.38 -6.11
N GLY A 125 -10.43 18.49 -6.62
CA GLY A 125 -11.78 18.91 -6.31
C GLY A 125 -12.75 17.74 -6.44
N ARG A 126 -13.69 17.72 -5.50
CA ARG A 126 -14.98 17.03 -5.55
C ARG A 126 -15.38 16.45 -6.90
#